data_AF-A0A241WER2-F1
#
_entry.id   AF-A0A241WER2-F1
#
_cell.length_a   1.000
_cell.length_b   1.000
_cell.length_c   1.000
_cell.angle_alpha   90.00
_cell.angle_beta   90.00
_cell.angle_gamma   90.00
#
_symmetry.space_group_name_H-M   'P 1'
#
loop_
_entity.id
_entity.type
_entity.pdbx_description
1 polymer ?
#
loop_
_entity_poly.entity_id
_entity_poly.type
_entity_poly.pdbx_seq_one_letter_code
_entity_poly.pdbx_strand_id
1 'polypeptide(L)'
;MNLKQKKLLQSTAAAILMISALTACEKEPAAKSHAAKYSTVEQASKALTAESEKIDLLVQQLGQAKTQAEEKKLSCEQIPQHYDQMLAIMDANQHLMSASDLKVQAQFKQLAVQQKQRFQSNLLCKTPN
;
A
#
# COMPACT_ATOMS: atom_id res chain seq x y z
N MET A 1 -41.46 -19.62 42.57
CA MET A 1 -42.86 -20.07 42.30
C MET A 1 -43.41 -19.20 41.19
N ASN A 2 -43.30 -19.60 39.92
CA ASN A 2 -44.21 -20.43 39.13
C ASN A 2 -45.60 -19.83 38.83
N LEU A 3 -45.85 -19.72 37.52
CA LEU A 3 -47.06 -20.14 36.78
C LEU A 3 -48.08 -19.09 36.29
N LYS A 4 -48.05 -18.93 34.95
CA LYS A 4 -49.17 -19.02 33.97
C LYS A 4 -50.09 -17.80 33.81
N GLN A 5 -50.03 -17.15 32.65
CA GLN A 5 -50.67 -17.52 31.37
C GLN A 5 -52.20 -17.37 31.35
N LYS A 6 -52.65 -16.52 30.43
CA LYS A 6 -53.88 -16.55 29.60
C LYS A 6 -53.80 -15.22 28.84
N LYS A 7 -53.99 -15.08 27.53
CA LYS A 7 -54.74 -15.77 26.48
C LYS A 7 -54.39 -14.93 25.22
N LEU A 8 -54.45 -15.34 23.97
CA LEU A 8 -54.83 -16.53 23.24
C LEU A 8 -54.44 -16.16 21.78
N LEU A 9 -53.88 -17.11 21.02
CA LEU A 9 -54.13 -17.42 19.61
C LEU A 9 -54.46 -16.25 18.64
N GLN A 10 -53.94 -16.13 17.43
CA GLN A 10 -53.27 -17.03 16.48
C GLN A 10 -53.12 -16.16 15.22
N SER A 11 -51.98 -16.19 14.53
CA SER A 11 -51.94 -16.65 13.13
C SER A 11 -50.51 -16.65 12.60
N THR A 12 -50.02 -17.87 12.35
CA THR A 12 -49.22 -18.28 11.18
C THR A 12 -48.02 -17.39 10.79
N ALA A 13 -46.80 -17.75 11.20
CA ALA A 13 -45.91 -18.70 10.51
C ALA A 13 -45.32 -18.15 9.20
N ALA A 14 -44.08 -17.64 9.29
CA ALA A 14 -43.03 -17.83 8.29
C ALA A 14 -41.69 -17.40 8.89
N ALA A 15 -40.89 -18.40 9.27
CA ALA A 15 -39.49 -18.23 9.59
C ALA A 15 -38.70 -18.00 8.29
N ILE A 16 -37.88 -16.96 8.24
CA ILE A 16 -36.71 -16.91 7.36
C ILE A 16 -35.52 -16.45 8.20
N LEU A 17 -34.71 -17.44 8.58
CA LEU A 17 -33.33 -17.30 9.00
C LEU A 17 -32.53 -16.65 7.86
N MET A 18 -32.07 -15.42 8.04
CA MET A 18 -31.00 -14.86 7.21
C MET A 18 -29.67 -15.22 7.85
N ILE A 19 -29.15 -16.39 7.49
CA ILE A 19 -27.72 -16.68 7.52
C ILE A 19 -27.16 -16.22 6.18
N SER A 20 -26.34 -15.17 6.16
CA SER A 20 -25.38 -14.78 5.11
C SER A 20 -24.81 -13.42 5.55
N ALA A 21 -23.53 -13.15 5.62
CA ALA A 21 -22.31 -13.90 5.45
C ALA A 21 -21.25 -13.07 6.20
N LEU A 22 -20.18 -13.70 6.69
CA LEU A 22 -18.94 -12.98 6.92
C LEU A 22 -18.48 -12.44 5.56
N THR A 23 -18.88 -11.22 5.22
CA THR A 23 -18.34 -10.52 4.06
C THR A 23 -16.93 -10.12 4.42
N ALA A 24 -16.02 -10.98 3.97
CA ALA A 24 -14.67 -10.68 3.52
C ALA A 24 -14.27 -9.21 3.66
N CYS A 25 -13.24 -8.99 4.48
CA CYS A 25 -12.00 -8.31 4.08
C CYS A 25 -12.17 -7.48 2.80
N GLU A 26 -12.78 -6.31 2.92
CA GLU A 26 -12.62 -5.29 1.91
C GLU A 26 -11.16 -4.84 2.05
N LYS A 27 -10.32 -5.36 1.15
CA LYS A 27 -9.03 -4.76 0.84
C LYS A 27 -9.30 -3.29 0.60
N GLU A 28 -8.97 -2.48 1.61
CA GLU A 28 -8.76 -1.05 1.42
C GLU A 28 -7.87 -0.93 0.19
N PRO A 29 -8.34 -0.31 -0.91
CA PRO A 29 -7.57 -0.24 -2.13
C PRO A 29 -6.28 0.46 -1.74
N ALA A 30 -5.16 -0.27 -1.83
CA ALA A 30 -3.83 0.22 -1.52
C ALA A 30 -3.75 1.66 -2.01
N ALA A 31 -3.71 2.60 -1.06
CA ALA A 31 -3.93 4.00 -1.34
C ALA A 31 -3.06 4.36 -2.52
N LYS A 32 -3.70 4.68 -3.68
CA LYS A 32 -2.95 5.13 -4.84
C LYS A 32 -2.14 6.30 -4.35
N SER A 33 -0.82 6.12 -4.31
CA SER A 33 0.12 7.18 -3.95
C SER A 33 -0.17 8.36 -4.89
N HIS A 34 -0.92 9.34 -4.40
CA HIS A 34 -1.27 10.53 -5.17
C HIS A 34 -0.14 11.53 -4.98
N ALA A 35 0.83 11.49 -5.88
CA ALA A 35 1.92 12.45 -5.86
C ALA A 35 1.47 13.83 -6.37
N ALA A 36 2.11 14.88 -5.86
CA ALA A 36 1.90 16.24 -6.33
C ALA A 36 2.32 16.40 -7.80
N LYS A 37 1.55 17.19 -8.55
CA LYS A 37 1.95 17.69 -9.86
C LYS A 37 2.74 18.98 -9.66
N TYR A 38 3.97 18.98 -10.15
CA TYR A 38 4.88 20.12 -10.06
C TYR A 38 4.80 21.00 -11.31
N SER A 39 5.21 22.25 -11.12
CA SER A 39 5.20 23.27 -12.18
C SER A 39 6.48 23.28 -13.00
N THR A 40 7.59 22.79 -12.43
CA THR A 40 8.91 22.78 -13.09
C THR A 40 9.61 21.44 -12.91
N VAL A 41 10.52 21.13 -13.84
CA VAL A 41 11.38 19.93 -13.78
C VAL A 41 12.21 19.94 -12.50
N GLU A 42 12.73 21.10 -12.07
CA GLU A 42 13.55 21.23 -10.86
C GLU A 42 12.79 20.81 -9.58
N GLN A 43 11.53 21.22 -9.46
CA GLN A 43 10.68 20.82 -8.33
C GLN A 43 10.42 19.31 -8.32
N ALA A 44 10.10 18.73 -9.48
CA ALA A 44 9.90 17.29 -9.62
C ALA A 44 11.18 16.50 -9.31
N SER A 45 12.33 16.96 -9.82
CA SER A 45 13.64 16.37 -9.54
C SER A 45 13.99 16.43 -8.06
N LYS A 46 13.76 17.57 -7.40
CA LYS A 46 14.00 17.70 -5.96
C LYS A 46 13.14 16.72 -5.14
N ALA A 47 11.89 16.53 -5.53
CA ALA A 47 11.02 15.55 -4.89
C ALA A 47 11.50 14.10 -5.11
N LEU A 48 11.94 13.76 -6.33
CA LEU A 48 12.53 12.45 -6.62
C LEU A 48 13.81 12.19 -5.83
N THR A 49 14.71 13.18 -5.75
CA THR A 49 15.93 13.10 -4.94
C THR A 49 15.59 12.88 -3.47
N ALA A 50 14.62 13.62 -2.92
CA ALA A 50 14.20 13.44 -1.54
C ALA A 50 13.65 12.04 -1.26
N GLU A 51 12.90 11.44 -2.19
CA GLU A 51 12.46 10.05 -2.04
C GLU A 51 13.64 9.06 -2.14
N SER A 52 14.61 9.30 -3.02
CA SER A 52 15.82 8.47 -3.11
C SER A 52 16.64 8.51 -1.81
N GLU A 53 16.85 9.69 -1.25
CA GLU A 53 17.58 9.88 0.01
C GLU A 53 16.89 9.16 1.18
N LYS A 54 15.55 9.21 1.24
CA LYS A 54 14.77 8.46 2.23
C LYS A 54 14.98 6.96 2.07
N ILE A 55 14.94 6.44 0.84
CA ILE A 55 15.19 5.02 0.58
C ILE A 55 16.60 4.63 1.04
N ASP A 56 17.62 5.42 0.73
CA ASP A 56 18.99 5.14 1.14
C ASP A 56 19.13 5.09 2.67
N LEU A 57 18.52 6.04 3.38
CA LEU A 57 18.49 6.05 4.85
C LEU A 57 17.78 4.81 5.41
N LEU A 58 16.64 4.44 4.84
CA LEU A 58 15.89 3.25 5.29
C LEU A 58 16.66 1.95 5.01
N VAL A 59 17.40 1.86 3.91
CA VAL A 59 18.26 0.71 3.60
C VAL A 59 19.43 0.64 4.59
N GLN A 60 20.02 1.78 4.98
CA GLN A 60 21.03 1.81 6.03
C GLN A 60 20.47 1.35 7.37
N GLN A 61 19.27 1.81 7.75
CA GLN A 61 18.58 1.38 8.96
C GLN A 61 18.25 -0.12 8.91
N LEU A 62 17.85 -0.64 7.76
CA LEU A 62 17.60 -2.07 7.56
C LEU A 62 18.86 -2.89 7.84
N GLY A 63 20.03 -2.42 7.38
CA GLY A 63 21.33 -3.06 7.69
C GLY A 63 21.73 -3.00 9.16
N GLN A 64 21.06 -2.17 9.97
CA GLN A 64 21.31 -2.00 11.41
C GLN A 64 20.18 -2.56 12.28
N ALA A 65 19.12 -3.11 11.67
CA ALA A 65 17.96 -3.62 12.37
C ALA A 65 18.35 -4.74 13.35
N LYS A 66 17.84 -4.65 14.58
CA LYS A 66 18.21 -5.61 15.65
C LYS A 66 17.16 -6.68 15.86
N THR A 67 15.98 -6.51 15.29
CA THR A 67 14.85 -7.42 15.46
C THR A 67 14.21 -7.73 14.12
N GLN A 68 13.67 -8.94 13.99
CA GLN A 68 12.94 -9.35 12.80
C GLN A 68 11.70 -8.46 12.54
N ALA A 69 11.04 -7.97 13.60
CA ALA A 69 9.91 -7.06 13.47
C ALA A 69 10.32 -5.72 12.85
N GLU A 70 11.46 -5.17 13.26
CA GLU A 70 12.05 -3.96 12.68
C GLU A 70 12.49 -4.19 11.24
N GLU A 71 13.20 -5.29 10.97
CA GLU A 71 13.63 -5.68 9.62
C GLU A 71 12.42 -5.80 8.69
N LYS A 72 11.34 -6.43 9.14
CA LYS A 72 10.09 -6.60 8.40
C LYS A 72 9.40 -5.26 8.14
N LYS A 73 9.29 -4.39 9.14
CA LYS A 73 8.70 -3.05 8.97
C LYS A 73 9.47 -2.23 7.93
N LEU A 74 10.80 -2.23 8.01
CA LEU A 74 11.65 -1.48 7.09
C LEU A 74 11.57 -2.06 5.66
N SER A 75 11.78 -3.37 5.52
CA SER A 75 11.87 -4.04 4.22
C SER A 75 10.53 -4.22 3.51
N CYS A 76 9.45 -4.53 4.24
CA CYS A 76 8.17 -4.93 3.63
C CYS A 76 7.18 -3.79 3.50
N GLU A 77 7.31 -2.75 4.33
CA GLU A 77 6.35 -1.65 4.39
C GLU A 77 7.02 -0.34 3.95
N GLN A 78 8.04 0.13 4.69
CA GLN A 78 8.55 1.50 4.52
C GLN A 78 9.32 1.68 3.21
N ILE A 79 10.33 0.84 2.93
CA ILE A 79 11.12 0.98 1.70
C ILE A 79 10.22 0.83 0.45
N PRO A 80 9.34 -0.19 0.34
CA PRO A 80 8.41 -0.29 -0.79
C PRO A 80 7.47 0.91 -0.95
N GLN A 81 7.01 1.50 0.16
CA GLN A 81 6.15 2.69 0.12
C GLN A 81 6.87 3.89 -0.50
N HIS A 82 8.16 4.09 -0.22
CA HIS A 82 8.93 5.18 -0.83
C HIS A 82 9.22 4.94 -2.32
N TYR A 83 9.40 3.68 -2.75
CA TYR A 83 9.41 3.38 -4.19
C TYR A 83 8.06 3.69 -4.86
N ASP A 84 6.94 3.45 -4.18
CA ASP A 84 5.61 3.85 -4.69
C ASP A 84 5.44 5.37 -4.79
N GLN A 85 6.00 6.14 -3.85
CA GLN A 85 6.03 7.59 -3.93
C GLN A 85 6.88 8.07 -5.11
N MET A 86 8.08 7.50 -5.28
CA MET A 86 8.97 7.83 -6.40
C MET A 86 8.28 7.55 -7.75
N LEU A 87 7.65 6.38 -7.91
CA LEU A 87 6.90 6.02 -9.12
C LEU A 87 5.73 6.97 -9.37
N ALA A 88 4.97 7.32 -8.33
CA ALA A 88 3.86 8.26 -8.44
C ALA A 88 4.33 9.65 -8.87
N ILE A 89 5.47 10.13 -8.35
CA ILE A 89 6.06 11.41 -8.76
C ILE A 89 6.45 11.36 -10.23
N MET A 90 7.11 10.29 -10.69
CA MET A 90 7.46 10.13 -12.11
C MET A 90 6.22 10.18 -13.01
N ASP A 91 5.14 9.50 -12.60
CA ASP A 91 3.89 9.43 -13.37
C ASP A 91 3.09 10.72 -13.38
N ALA A 92 3.01 11.41 -12.25
CA ALA A 92 2.28 12.66 -12.14
C ALA A 92 2.93 13.81 -12.92
N ASN A 93 4.23 13.69 -13.26
CA ASN A 93 5.06 14.78 -13.78
C ASN A 93 5.62 14.55 -15.19
N GLN A 94 5.10 13.54 -15.91
CA GLN A 94 5.49 13.26 -17.31
C GLN A 94 5.23 14.43 -18.27
N HIS A 95 4.28 15.31 -17.95
CA HIS A 95 3.97 16.51 -18.75
C HIS A 95 5.11 17.53 -18.82
N LEU A 96 6.10 17.42 -17.93
CA LEU A 96 7.27 18.31 -17.90
C LEU A 96 8.42 17.79 -18.77
N MET A 97 8.29 16.61 -19.37
CA MET A 97 9.37 15.91 -20.07
C MET A 97 9.23 15.95 -21.58
N SER A 98 10.37 15.99 -22.27
CA SER A 98 10.41 15.74 -23.72
C SER A 98 10.21 14.24 -24.03
N ALA A 99 9.93 13.92 -25.29
CA ALA A 99 9.79 12.51 -25.71
C ALA A 99 11.06 11.67 -25.46
N SER A 100 12.25 12.25 -25.60
CA SER A 100 13.51 11.58 -25.27
C SER A 100 13.65 11.32 -23.77
N ASP A 101 13.25 12.29 -22.93
CA ASP A 101 13.32 12.16 -21.48
C ASP A 101 12.36 11.09 -20.97
N LEU A 102 11.16 10.97 -21.55
CA LEU A 102 10.18 9.94 -21.20
C LEU A 102 10.73 8.52 -21.43
N LYS A 103 11.56 8.30 -22.45
CA LYS A 103 12.19 7.00 -22.69
C LYS A 103 13.17 6.65 -21.57
N VAL A 104 13.98 7.61 -21.13
CA VAL A 104 14.91 7.44 -20.00
C VAL A 104 14.13 7.25 -18.70
N GLN A 105 13.09 8.06 -18.47
CA GLN A 105 12.21 7.94 -17.31
C GLN A 105 11.54 6.56 -17.24
N ALA A 106 11.13 5.98 -18.35
CA ALA A 106 10.56 4.64 -18.40
C ALA A 106 11.55 3.57 -17.90
N GLN A 107 12.84 3.70 -18.23
CA GLN A 107 13.88 2.80 -17.72
C GLN A 107 14.07 2.95 -16.21
N PHE A 108 14.08 4.18 -15.70
CA PHE A 108 14.15 4.44 -14.26
C PHE A 108 12.92 3.90 -13.52
N LYS A 109 11.72 4.09 -14.07
CA LYS A 109 10.49 3.50 -13.52
C LYS A 109 10.58 1.98 -13.44
N GLN A 110 11.07 1.33 -14.51
CA GLN A 110 11.25 -0.11 -14.51
C GLN A 110 12.22 -0.56 -13.41
N LEU A 111 13.34 0.16 -13.24
CA LEU A 111 14.29 -0.13 -12.17
C LEU A 111 13.65 0.04 -10.78
N ALA A 112 12.92 1.13 -10.54
CA ALA A 112 12.24 1.38 -9.27
C ALA A 112 11.20 0.28 -8.96
N VAL A 113 10.41 -0.16 -9.96
CA VAL A 113 9.49 -1.30 -9.82
C VAL A 113 10.23 -2.58 -9.47
N GLN A 114 11.35 -2.87 -10.15
CA GLN A 114 12.15 -4.07 -9.87
C GLN A 114 12.72 -4.04 -8.45
N GLN A 115 13.24 -2.90 -8.00
CA GLN A 115 13.78 -2.76 -6.65
C GLN A 115 12.67 -2.94 -5.60
N LYS A 116 11.53 -2.29 -5.78
CA LYS A 116 10.34 -2.50 -4.93
C LYS A 116 9.96 -3.98 -4.85
N GLN A 117 9.88 -4.66 -5.99
CA GLN A 117 9.53 -6.08 -6.04
C GLN A 117 10.54 -6.96 -5.31
N ARG A 118 11.84 -6.66 -5.36
CA ARG A 118 12.85 -7.41 -4.61
C ARG A 118 12.56 -7.40 -3.11
N PHE A 119 12.28 -6.22 -2.55
CA PHE A 119 11.88 -6.08 -1.15
C PHE A 119 10.60 -6.88 -0.84
N GLN A 120 9.53 -6.69 -1.64
CA GLN A 120 8.25 -7.36 -1.41
C GLN A 120 8.29 -8.88 -1.64
N SER A 121 9.24 -9.38 -2.43
CA SER A 121 9.38 -10.81 -2.73
C SER A 121 10.05 -11.59 -1.59
N ASN A 122 10.69 -10.89 -0.63
CA ASN A 122 11.36 -11.47 0.51
C ASN A 122 10.38 -12.34 1.33
N LEU A 123 10.85 -13.50 1.79
CA LEU A 123 10.07 -14.42 2.63
C LEU A 123 9.58 -13.74 3.93
N LEU A 124 10.36 -12.82 4.48
CA LEU A 124 9.99 -12.01 5.65
C LEU A 124 8.70 -11.20 5.43
N CYS A 125 8.40 -10.84 4.18
CA CYS A 125 7.21 -10.07 3.82
C CYS A 125 5.97 -10.94 3.54
N LYS A 126 6.14 -12.26 3.52
CA LYS A 126 5.07 -13.23 3.22
C LYS A 126 4.56 -13.95 4.47
N THR A 127 5.28 -13.88 5.59
CA THR A 127 4.84 -14.43 6.87
C THR A 127 3.92 -13.42 7.58
N PRO A 128 2.83 -13.84 8.25
CA PRO A 128 2.05 -12.98 9.13
C PRO A 128 2.88 -12.47 10.32
N ASN A 129 2.45 -11.37 10.95
CA ASN A 129 3.01 -10.91 12.24
C ASN A 129 2.46 -11.74 13.40
#